data_AF-A0A7S1JM39-F1
#
_entry.id   AF-A0A7S1JM39-F1
#
_cell.length_a   1.000
_cell.length_b   1.000
_cell.length_c   1.000
_cell.angle_alpha   90.00
_cell.angle_beta   90.00
_cell.angle_gamma   90.00
#
_symmetry.space_group_name_H-M   'P 1'
#
loop_
_entity.id
_entity.type
_entity.pdbx_description
1 polymer ?
#
loop_
_entity_poly.entity_id
_entity_poly.type
_entity_poly.pdbx_seq_one_letter_code
_entity_poly.pdbx_strand_id
1 'polypeptide(L)'
;MKEALAVQPAGTAGRRRSTPRLYVQNLKPTLTQVLEPLIQIVLTKRGIPENEYIMRCILRIFTFMGEEASGLAIQTLEKLVGVVKEVSANPSNPKFNHLLFETIATIVKITAPKTPDAVESILLPVLAVIVQQQNHDFVPYCFQILGVMLEASVKPSASYNELFSHLMNTNLWSASQANVPGVVNLLTSFFKKYPVLTDLISKHMQGVFERFQYCLHHRKLEPYAFELLNAIFKWLPYNLYAQHFQTLLTVLLSRLHTAKSNPRLSRDAIISLSFFTCHHEEVIIPKMLDKIQSGLTTNFLTHVWLPAAKTMSDFADKKVTVLALSRLCSVPEVASNAELLKSCLVVIGSLMGLGMENGTIDHETDEEEELGPVADGPDTGIEFEVAYARLHSTDYTSKDMVPEVKDVLAYVKTCLLNHKGLIEQIAASQPQVPAPTGDQSALQPLARLLQ
;
A
#
# COMPACT_ATOMS: atom_id res chain seq x y z
N MET A 1 28.79 37.60 -29.23
CA MET A 1 27.77 38.60 -28.85
C MET A 1 26.54 37.82 -28.42
N LYS A 2 26.46 37.36 -27.16
CA LYS A 2 25.97 38.11 -25.97
C LYS A 2 24.55 38.62 -26.18
N GLU A 3 23.56 37.78 -25.84
CA GLU A 3 22.31 38.17 -25.17
C GLU A 3 21.44 36.93 -24.93
N ALA A 4 21.28 36.54 -23.66
CA ALA A 4 20.21 35.69 -23.10
C ALA A 4 20.52 35.21 -21.66
N LEU A 5 21.66 35.61 -21.07
CA LEU A 5 21.92 35.43 -19.63
C LEU A 5 21.57 36.72 -18.88
N ALA A 6 20.27 36.96 -18.69
CA ALA A 6 19.79 37.98 -17.76
C ALA A 6 19.56 37.33 -16.39
N VAL A 7 20.53 37.48 -15.49
CA VAL A 7 20.41 37.18 -14.06
C VAL A 7 19.67 38.36 -13.41
N GLN A 8 18.47 38.12 -12.88
CA GLN A 8 17.77 39.09 -12.02
C GLN A 8 18.33 39.04 -10.58
N PRO A 9 18.32 40.17 -9.84
CA PRO A 9 18.99 40.28 -8.55
C PRO A 9 18.22 39.57 -7.43
N ALA A 10 18.98 39.13 -6.43
CA ALA A 10 18.51 38.39 -5.27
C ALA A 10 17.54 39.23 -4.40
N GLY A 11 16.33 38.70 -4.23
CA GLY A 11 15.32 39.20 -3.31
C GLY A 11 14.72 38.04 -2.51
N THR A 12 14.98 38.09 -1.19
CA THR A 12 14.33 37.44 -0.04
C THR A 12 13.95 35.95 -0.13
N ALA A 13 14.54 35.18 0.80
CA ALA A 13 14.40 33.75 0.97
C ALA A 13 12.99 33.34 1.45
N GLY A 14 12.13 32.98 0.49
CA GLY A 14 11.05 32.01 0.68
C GLY A 14 11.31 30.83 -0.25
N ARG A 15 11.11 29.58 0.21
CA ARG A 15 11.27 28.35 -0.60
C ARG A 15 10.52 28.49 -1.94
N ARG A 16 11.23 28.89 -3.01
CA ARG A 16 10.67 28.96 -4.37
C ARG A 16 10.42 27.53 -4.83
N ARG A 17 9.15 27.20 -5.09
CA ARG A 17 8.79 26.01 -5.90
C ARG A 17 9.60 26.09 -7.19
N SER A 18 10.37 25.05 -7.50
CA SER A 18 11.23 25.04 -8.68
C SER A 18 10.37 25.20 -9.93
N THR A 19 10.57 26.30 -10.65
CA THR A 19 10.02 26.45 -12.01
C THR A 19 10.69 25.40 -12.90
N PRO A 20 9.94 24.56 -13.63
CA PRO A 20 10.54 23.56 -14.51
C PRO A 20 11.43 24.25 -15.55
N ARG A 21 12.72 23.85 -15.60
CA ARG A 21 13.73 24.47 -16.48
C ARG A 21 13.53 24.13 -17.95
N LEU A 22 12.76 23.08 -18.27
CA LEU A 22 12.53 22.57 -19.62
C LEU A 22 11.03 22.38 -19.84
N TYR A 23 10.55 22.82 -21.00
CA TYR A 23 9.16 22.67 -21.42
C TYR A 23 9.06 21.65 -22.55
N VAL A 24 8.09 20.74 -22.46
CA VAL A 24 7.88 19.64 -23.42
C VAL A 24 7.72 20.16 -24.84
N GLN A 25 6.95 21.23 -25.02
CA GLN A 25 6.67 21.85 -26.33
C GLN A 25 7.95 22.24 -27.08
N ASN A 26 8.98 22.70 -26.37
CA ASN A 26 10.23 23.18 -26.97
C ASN A 26 11.15 22.03 -27.42
N LEU A 27 11.06 20.87 -26.76
CA LEU A 27 11.96 19.74 -27.01
C LEU A 27 11.29 18.59 -27.78
N LYS A 28 9.95 18.55 -27.85
CA LYS A 28 9.18 17.49 -28.50
C LYS A 28 9.68 17.13 -29.91
N PRO A 29 9.94 18.08 -30.84
CA PRO A 29 10.40 17.74 -32.18
C PRO A 29 11.76 17.01 -32.16
N THR A 30 12.71 17.53 -31.40
CA THR A 30 14.06 16.97 -31.26
C THR A 30 14.01 15.59 -30.61
N LEU A 31 13.25 15.43 -29.52
CA LEU A 31 13.13 14.16 -28.81
C LEU A 31 12.49 13.08 -29.69
N THR A 32 11.49 13.45 -30.49
CA THR A 32 10.84 12.54 -31.45
C THR A 32 11.84 12.05 -32.50
N GLN A 33 12.71 12.93 -33.02
CA GLN A 33 13.72 12.56 -34.02
C GLN A 33 14.83 11.66 -33.45
N VAL A 34 15.18 11.84 -32.17
CA VAL A 34 16.24 11.07 -31.51
C VAL A 34 15.76 9.69 -31.03
N LEU A 35 14.47 9.54 -30.75
CA LEU A 35 13.90 8.31 -30.19
C LEU A 35 14.11 7.09 -31.11
N GLU A 36 13.83 7.22 -32.41
CA GLU A 36 13.96 6.09 -33.34
C GLU A 36 15.42 5.59 -33.46
N PRO A 37 16.44 6.45 -33.66
CA PRO A 37 17.84 6.04 -33.60
C PRO A 37 18.23 5.32 -32.30
N LEU A 38 17.75 5.78 -31.14
CA LEU A 38 18.05 5.13 -29.85
C LEU A 38 17.46 3.72 -29.78
N ILE A 39 16.21 3.55 -30.22
CA ILE A 39 15.55 2.24 -30.27
C ILE A 39 16.29 1.30 -31.22
N GLN A 40 16.72 1.79 -32.39
CA GLN A 40 17.49 0.99 -33.34
C GLN A 40 18.81 0.49 -32.77
N ILE A 41 19.50 1.30 -31.95
CA ILE A 41 20.73 0.86 -31.26
C ILE A 41 20.43 -0.30 -30.30
N VAL A 42 19.31 -0.23 -29.56
CA VAL A 42 18.88 -1.30 -28.66
C VAL A 42 18.56 -2.58 -29.44
N LEU A 43 17.77 -2.47 -30.51
CA LEU A 43 17.34 -3.63 -31.32
C LEU A 43 18.51 -4.31 -32.04
N THR A 44 19.42 -3.54 -32.61
CA THR A 44 20.56 -4.08 -33.37
C THR A 44 21.74 -4.49 -32.49
N LYS A 45 21.65 -4.29 -31.17
CA LYS A 45 22.75 -4.50 -30.20
C LYS A 45 24.04 -3.80 -30.62
N ARG A 46 23.91 -2.67 -31.32
CA ARG A 46 25.06 -1.96 -31.91
C ARG A 46 25.88 -1.30 -30.80
N GLY A 47 27.18 -1.54 -30.80
CA GLY A 47 28.09 -1.00 -29.77
C GLY A 47 28.11 -1.91 -28.55
N ILE A 48 27.76 -1.38 -27.38
CA ILE A 48 27.67 -2.14 -26.12
C ILE A 48 26.26 -2.75 -26.04
N PRO A 49 26.09 -4.08 -26.11
CA PRO A 49 24.79 -4.72 -25.92
C PRO A 49 24.21 -4.41 -24.54
N GLU A 50 22.88 -4.33 -24.44
CA GLU A 50 22.17 -4.09 -23.17
C GLU A 50 22.69 -2.85 -22.40
N ASN A 51 22.96 -1.77 -23.13
CA ASN A 51 23.46 -0.52 -22.56
C ASN A 51 22.37 0.19 -21.72
N GLU A 52 22.55 0.17 -20.40
CA GLU A 52 21.63 0.79 -19.43
C GLU A 52 21.40 2.29 -19.65
N TYR A 53 22.38 3.02 -20.16
CA TYR A 53 22.28 4.47 -20.36
C TYR A 53 21.34 4.82 -21.52
N ILE A 54 21.34 3.99 -22.56
CA ILE A 54 20.42 4.15 -23.70
C ILE A 54 18.99 3.88 -23.23
N MET A 55 18.78 2.79 -22.49
CA MET A 55 17.45 2.46 -21.97
C MET A 55 16.94 3.53 -20.99
N ARG A 56 17.81 4.03 -20.10
CA ARG A 56 17.51 5.16 -19.21
C ARG A 56 17.18 6.45 -19.97
N CYS A 57 17.83 6.70 -21.10
CA CYS A 57 17.53 7.85 -21.95
C CYS A 57 16.11 7.72 -22.54
N ILE A 58 15.78 6.56 -23.12
CA ILE A 58 14.45 6.28 -23.67
C ILE A 58 13.38 6.43 -22.59
N LEU A 59 13.59 5.84 -21.41
CA LEU A 59 12.71 6.01 -20.25
C LEU A 59 12.43 7.49 -19.97
N ARG A 60 13.50 8.28 -19.79
CA ARG A 60 13.39 9.72 -19.48
C ARG A 60 12.66 10.51 -20.56
N ILE A 61 12.80 10.13 -21.83
CA ILE A 61 12.06 10.77 -22.94
C ILE A 61 10.55 10.55 -22.75
N PHE A 62 10.12 9.31 -22.53
CA PHE A 62 8.70 9.01 -22.31
C PHE A 62 8.16 9.63 -21.01
N THR A 63 8.92 9.57 -19.91
CA THR A 63 8.53 10.22 -18.65
C THR A 63 8.40 11.73 -18.81
N PHE A 64 9.30 12.37 -19.57
CA PHE A 64 9.27 13.82 -19.79
C PHE A 64 8.14 14.25 -20.72
N MET A 65 7.92 13.52 -21.83
CA MET A 65 6.88 13.85 -22.80
C MET A 65 5.47 13.50 -22.29
N GLY A 66 5.33 12.48 -21.46
CA GLY A 66 4.04 12.01 -20.96
C GLY A 66 3.06 11.72 -22.09
N GLU A 67 1.85 12.28 -22.01
CA GLU A 67 0.80 12.07 -23.02
C GLU A 67 1.16 12.54 -24.43
N GLU A 68 2.08 13.51 -24.56
CA GLU A 68 2.54 14.04 -25.85
C GLU A 68 3.32 13.01 -26.68
N ALA A 69 3.79 11.92 -26.05
CA ALA A 69 4.47 10.80 -26.71
C ALA A 69 3.51 9.72 -27.22
N SER A 70 2.20 9.83 -26.97
CA SER A 70 1.20 8.81 -27.33
C SER A 70 1.28 8.34 -28.79
N GLY A 71 1.53 9.24 -29.74
CA GLY A 71 1.65 8.90 -31.17
C GLY A 71 2.84 7.99 -31.53
N LEU A 72 3.87 7.92 -30.68
CA LEU A 72 5.07 7.09 -30.88
C LEU A 72 5.10 5.86 -29.96
N ALA A 73 4.32 5.93 -28.88
CA ALA A 73 4.38 5.01 -27.76
C ALA A 73 4.02 3.57 -28.16
N ILE A 74 2.96 3.37 -28.96
CA ILE A 74 2.56 2.02 -29.43
C ILE A 74 3.63 1.39 -30.33
N GLN A 75 4.13 2.13 -31.32
CA GLN A 75 5.19 1.61 -32.22
C GLN A 75 6.47 1.28 -31.47
N THR A 76 6.79 2.06 -30.44
CA THR A 76 7.94 1.78 -29.57
C THR A 76 7.68 0.56 -28.70
N LEU A 77 6.46 0.39 -28.19
CA LEU A 77 6.06 -0.78 -27.41
C LEU A 77 6.25 -2.07 -28.21
N GLU A 78 5.77 -2.12 -29.46
CA GLU A 78 5.92 -3.27 -30.35
C GLU A 78 7.39 -3.68 -30.52
N LYS A 79 8.28 -2.70 -30.68
CA LYS A 79 9.73 -2.92 -30.80
C LYS A 79 10.34 -3.44 -29.50
N LEU A 80 10.01 -2.82 -28.37
CA LEU A 80 10.54 -3.21 -27.06
C LEU A 80 10.06 -4.60 -26.61
N VAL A 81 8.89 -5.04 -27.06
CA VAL A 81 8.42 -6.41 -26.80
C VAL A 81 9.34 -7.46 -27.42
N GLY A 82 9.92 -7.20 -28.59
CA GLY A 82 10.96 -8.06 -29.16
C GLY A 82 12.17 -8.18 -28.24
N VAL A 83 12.62 -7.05 -27.68
CA VAL A 83 13.74 -7.01 -26.72
C VAL A 83 13.41 -7.80 -25.46
N VAL A 84 12.19 -7.68 -24.93
CA VAL A 84 11.73 -8.45 -23.75
C VAL A 84 11.87 -9.95 -23.99
N LYS A 85 11.41 -10.46 -25.14
CA LYS A 85 11.53 -11.90 -25.48
C LYS A 85 12.98 -12.36 -25.46
N GLU A 86 13.88 -11.57 -26.03
CA GLU A 86 15.30 -11.90 -26.07
C GLU A 86 15.94 -11.91 -24.68
N VAL A 87 15.73 -10.86 -23.88
CA VAL A 87 16.34 -10.78 -22.53
C VAL A 87 15.70 -11.75 -21.56
N SER A 88 14.44 -12.15 -21.76
CA SER A 88 13.79 -13.19 -20.95
C SER A 88 14.33 -14.60 -21.23
N ALA A 89 14.85 -14.83 -22.43
CA ALA A 89 15.46 -16.12 -22.80
C ALA A 89 16.92 -16.21 -22.33
N ASN A 90 17.63 -15.08 -22.26
CA ASN A 90 19.02 -15.03 -21.82
C ASN A 90 19.30 -13.73 -21.03
N PRO A 91 18.90 -13.67 -19.75
CA PRO A 91 19.13 -12.48 -18.93
C PRO A 91 20.63 -12.27 -18.70
N SER A 92 21.14 -11.08 -19.02
CA SER A 92 22.56 -10.75 -18.80
C SER A 92 22.77 -9.49 -17.96
N ASN A 93 22.04 -8.40 -18.23
CA ASN A 93 22.17 -7.15 -17.48
C ASN A 93 20.90 -6.79 -16.69
N PRO A 94 20.86 -7.00 -15.35
CA PRO A 94 19.68 -6.72 -14.52
C PRO A 94 19.29 -5.24 -14.48
N LYS A 95 20.26 -4.31 -14.59
CA LYS A 95 19.97 -2.86 -14.60
C LYS A 95 19.30 -2.44 -15.91
N PHE A 96 19.77 -2.99 -17.04
CA PHE A 96 19.11 -2.79 -18.33
C PHE A 96 17.69 -3.36 -18.31
N ASN A 97 17.52 -4.59 -17.81
CA ASN A 97 16.21 -5.24 -17.69
C ASN A 97 15.24 -4.40 -16.87
N HIS A 98 15.66 -3.93 -15.68
CA HIS A 98 14.84 -3.05 -14.86
C HIS A 98 14.37 -1.79 -15.63
N LEU A 99 15.30 -1.12 -16.31
CA LEU A 99 14.98 0.09 -17.09
C LEU A 99 14.10 -0.21 -18.31
N LEU A 100 14.24 -1.39 -18.91
CA LEU A 100 13.38 -1.84 -20.01
C LEU A 100 11.93 -2.00 -19.52
N PHE A 101 11.72 -2.73 -18.43
CA PHE A 101 10.39 -2.91 -17.84
C PHE A 101 9.80 -1.59 -17.32
N GLU A 102 10.60 -0.70 -16.74
CA GLU A 102 10.17 0.64 -16.33
C GLU A 102 9.72 1.49 -17.53
N THR A 103 10.44 1.39 -18.65
CA THR A 103 10.06 2.08 -19.89
C THR A 103 8.76 1.53 -20.44
N ILE A 104 8.58 0.21 -20.45
CA ILE A 104 7.33 -0.43 -20.87
C ILE A 104 6.18 0.01 -19.97
N ALA A 105 6.35 -0.02 -18.63
CA ALA A 105 5.33 0.44 -17.70
C ALA A 105 4.97 1.93 -17.91
N THR A 106 5.96 2.78 -18.18
CA THR A 106 5.74 4.20 -18.52
C THR A 106 4.90 4.32 -19.81
N ILE A 107 5.25 3.58 -20.86
CA ILE A 107 4.53 3.58 -22.14
C ILE A 107 3.10 3.07 -21.97
N VAL A 108 2.91 1.99 -21.22
CA VAL A 108 1.59 1.42 -20.91
C VAL A 108 0.72 2.44 -20.17
N LYS A 109 1.28 3.14 -19.17
CA LYS A 109 0.56 4.21 -18.44
C LYS A 109 0.09 5.34 -19.36
N ILE A 110 0.86 5.67 -20.40
CA ILE A 110 0.51 6.71 -21.39
C ILE A 110 -0.55 6.21 -22.38
N THR A 111 -0.50 4.94 -22.78
CA THR A 111 -1.26 4.41 -23.93
C THR A 111 -2.50 3.62 -23.55
N ALA A 112 -2.43 2.81 -22.50
CA ALA A 112 -3.52 1.93 -22.10
C ALA A 112 -4.85 2.68 -21.80
N PRO A 113 -4.85 3.89 -21.20
CA PRO A 113 -6.10 4.65 -21.03
C PRO A 113 -6.78 5.06 -22.35
N LYS A 114 -6.04 5.14 -23.46
CA LYS A 114 -6.53 5.59 -24.77
C LYS A 114 -6.85 4.40 -25.70
N THR A 115 -6.01 3.37 -25.66
CA THR A 115 -6.11 2.20 -26.55
C THR A 115 -5.78 0.91 -25.80
N PRO A 116 -6.61 0.48 -24.83
CA PRO A 116 -6.31 -0.67 -23.97
C PRO A 116 -6.16 -1.97 -24.77
N ASP A 117 -7.06 -2.23 -25.73
CA ASP A 117 -7.06 -3.46 -26.54
C ASP A 117 -5.78 -3.64 -27.37
N ALA A 118 -5.22 -2.54 -27.90
CA ALA A 118 -3.98 -2.57 -28.67
C ALA A 118 -2.79 -2.93 -27.76
N VAL A 119 -2.73 -2.34 -26.57
CA VAL A 119 -1.70 -2.63 -25.56
C VAL A 119 -1.80 -4.08 -25.08
N GLU A 120 -3.01 -4.57 -24.79
CA GLU A 120 -3.26 -5.97 -24.42
C GLU A 120 -2.81 -6.93 -25.51
N SER A 121 -3.16 -6.67 -26.77
CA SER A 121 -2.79 -7.52 -27.91
C SER A 121 -1.28 -7.65 -28.10
N ILE A 122 -0.51 -6.59 -27.77
CA ILE A 122 0.95 -6.56 -27.89
C ILE A 122 1.62 -7.26 -26.70
N LEU A 123 1.21 -6.95 -25.46
CA LEU A 123 1.92 -7.35 -24.26
C LEU A 123 1.46 -8.67 -23.66
N LEU A 124 0.14 -8.93 -23.63
CA LEU A 124 -0.43 -10.04 -22.87
C LEU A 124 0.16 -11.41 -23.29
N PRO A 125 0.36 -11.72 -24.59
CA PRO A 125 0.96 -12.99 -24.99
C PRO A 125 2.40 -13.17 -24.46
N VAL A 126 3.19 -12.10 -24.41
CA VAL A 126 4.59 -12.16 -23.99
C VAL A 126 4.72 -12.26 -22.49
N LEU A 127 3.94 -11.46 -21.75
CA LEU A 127 3.91 -11.52 -20.30
C LEU A 127 3.39 -12.89 -19.82
N ALA A 128 2.37 -13.45 -20.49
CA ALA A 128 1.84 -14.78 -20.17
C ALA A 128 2.90 -15.88 -20.32
N VAL A 129 3.70 -15.85 -21.39
CA VAL A 129 4.80 -16.83 -21.59
C VAL A 129 5.84 -16.72 -20.47
N ILE A 130 6.24 -15.50 -20.10
CA ILE A 130 7.22 -15.28 -19.01
C ILE A 130 6.69 -15.84 -17.68
N VAL A 131 5.41 -15.60 -17.38
CA VAL A 131 4.75 -16.11 -16.17
C VAL A 131 4.64 -17.63 -16.19
N GLN A 132 4.25 -18.23 -17.32
CA GLN A 132 4.12 -19.68 -17.47
C GLN A 132 5.46 -20.41 -17.37
N GLN A 133 6.54 -19.80 -17.88
CA GLN A 133 7.90 -20.34 -17.78
C GLN A 133 8.52 -20.18 -16.39
N GLN A 134 7.82 -19.52 -15.45
CA GLN A 134 8.28 -19.27 -14.09
C GLN A 134 9.66 -18.59 -14.04
N ASN A 135 9.93 -17.69 -14.98
CA ASN A 135 11.16 -16.91 -14.96
C ASN A 135 11.06 -15.80 -13.89
N HIS A 136 11.38 -16.17 -12.65
CA HIS A 136 11.18 -15.35 -11.46
C HIS A 136 11.97 -14.03 -11.45
N ASP A 137 12.96 -13.85 -12.31
CA ASP A 137 13.66 -12.57 -12.52
C ASP A 137 12.75 -11.51 -13.19
N PHE A 138 11.73 -11.95 -13.93
CA PHE A 138 10.86 -11.08 -14.72
C PHE A 138 9.38 -11.13 -14.31
N VAL A 139 8.94 -12.21 -13.66
CA VAL A 139 7.57 -12.38 -13.17
C VAL A 139 7.09 -11.18 -12.34
N PRO A 140 7.87 -10.62 -11.39
CA PRO A 140 7.41 -9.47 -10.60
C PRO A 140 7.13 -8.22 -11.45
N TYR A 141 7.89 -7.99 -12.52
CA TYR A 141 7.63 -6.90 -13.45
C TYR A 141 6.38 -7.16 -14.29
N CYS A 142 6.17 -8.41 -14.72
CA CYS A 142 5.00 -8.81 -15.48
C CYS A 142 3.71 -8.52 -14.68
N PHE A 143 3.67 -8.89 -13.40
CA PHE A 143 2.49 -8.62 -12.56
C PHE A 143 2.21 -7.13 -12.36
N GLN A 144 3.25 -6.31 -12.18
CA GLN A 144 3.09 -4.86 -12.08
C GLN A 144 2.50 -4.24 -13.35
N ILE A 145 2.98 -4.66 -14.53
CA ILE A 145 2.47 -4.18 -15.82
C ILE A 145 1.05 -4.70 -16.08
N LEU A 146 0.77 -5.98 -15.80
CA LEU A 146 -0.56 -6.56 -15.92
C LEU A 146 -1.59 -5.83 -15.06
N GLY A 147 -1.19 -5.36 -13.87
CA GLY A 147 -2.04 -4.54 -13.00
C GLY A 147 -2.45 -3.23 -13.65
N VAL A 148 -1.48 -2.49 -14.22
CA VAL A 148 -1.77 -1.23 -14.94
C VAL A 148 -2.67 -1.46 -16.15
N MET A 149 -2.43 -2.53 -16.92
CA MET A 149 -3.27 -2.88 -18.07
C MET A 149 -4.70 -3.21 -17.64
N LEU A 150 -4.86 -4.00 -16.57
CA LEU A 150 -6.17 -4.36 -16.03
C LEU A 150 -6.94 -3.14 -15.54
N GLU A 151 -6.29 -2.19 -14.86
CA GLU A 151 -6.91 -0.95 -14.40
C GLU A 151 -7.39 -0.08 -15.57
N ALA A 152 -6.66 -0.07 -16.69
CA ALA A 152 -7.03 0.65 -17.90
C ALA A 152 -8.13 -0.04 -18.73
N SER A 153 -8.26 -1.36 -18.61
CA SER A 153 -9.26 -2.15 -19.36
C SER A 153 -10.70 -1.80 -18.94
N VAL A 154 -11.57 -1.57 -19.93
CA VAL A 154 -13.01 -1.33 -19.69
C VAL A 154 -13.72 -2.65 -19.40
N LYS A 155 -13.40 -3.68 -20.17
CA LYS A 155 -13.93 -5.03 -20.02
C LYS A 155 -12.75 -6.02 -20.12
N PRO A 156 -12.26 -6.53 -18.97
CA PRO A 156 -11.15 -7.47 -18.96
C PRO A 156 -11.45 -8.69 -19.82
N SER A 157 -10.47 -9.10 -20.63
CA SER A 157 -10.54 -10.30 -21.45
C SER A 157 -10.61 -11.60 -20.60
N ALA A 158 -11.04 -12.70 -21.21
CA ALA A 158 -11.16 -13.99 -20.52
C ALA A 158 -9.82 -14.47 -19.92
N SER A 159 -8.69 -14.07 -20.50
CA SER A 159 -7.34 -14.36 -20.01
C SER A 159 -7.11 -13.88 -18.57
N TYR A 160 -7.79 -12.82 -18.13
CA TYR A 160 -7.69 -12.34 -16.75
C TYR A 160 -8.36 -13.29 -15.74
N ASN A 161 -9.36 -14.09 -16.15
CA ASN A 161 -9.96 -15.10 -15.28
C ASN A 161 -8.99 -16.26 -15.02
N GLU A 162 -8.30 -16.71 -16.07
CA GLU A 162 -7.25 -17.73 -15.97
C GLU A 162 -6.08 -17.22 -15.14
N LEU A 163 -5.68 -15.96 -15.36
CA LEU A 163 -4.65 -15.30 -14.57
C LEU A 163 -5.04 -15.26 -13.10
N PHE A 164 -6.25 -14.85 -12.74
CA PHE A 164 -6.70 -14.81 -11.34
C PHE A 164 -6.63 -16.19 -10.69
N SER A 165 -7.07 -17.24 -11.40
CA SER A 165 -6.97 -18.62 -10.92
C SER A 165 -5.52 -19.03 -10.68
N HIS A 166 -4.61 -18.65 -11.59
CA HIS A 166 -3.18 -18.89 -11.44
C HIS A 166 -2.57 -18.17 -10.23
N LEU A 167 -3.01 -16.93 -9.94
CA LEU A 167 -2.55 -16.17 -8.76
C LEU A 167 -2.89 -16.87 -7.44
N MET A 168 -3.90 -17.74 -7.40
CA MET A 168 -4.26 -18.48 -6.19
C MET A 168 -3.39 -19.72 -5.95
N ASN A 169 -2.58 -20.14 -6.93
CA ASN A 169 -1.74 -21.34 -6.81
C ASN A 169 -0.62 -21.14 -5.78
N THR A 170 -0.54 -22.03 -4.79
CA THR A 170 0.49 -21.99 -3.74
C THR A 170 1.92 -21.92 -4.28
N ASN A 171 2.22 -22.62 -5.38
CA ASN A 171 3.57 -22.65 -5.93
C ASN A 171 4.07 -21.27 -6.37
N LEU A 172 3.18 -20.39 -6.84
CA LEU A 172 3.56 -19.04 -7.25
C LEU A 172 4.10 -18.20 -6.09
N TRP A 173 3.52 -18.39 -4.89
CA TRP A 173 3.86 -17.65 -3.68
C TRP A 173 5.08 -18.22 -2.97
N SER A 174 5.26 -19.54 -3.04
CA SER A 174 6.38 -20.23 -2.38
C SER A 174 7.65 -20.30 -3.22
N ALA A 175 7.55 -20.29 -4.56
CA ALA A 175 8.70 -20.46 -5.44
C ALA A 175 9.64 -19.24 -5.45
N SER A 176 9.10 -18.02 -5.29
CA SER A 176 9.93 -16.83 -5.11
C SER A 176 9.18 -15.76 -4.34
N GLN A 177 9.77 -15.34 -3.20
CA GLN A 177 9.24 -14.27 -2.36
C GLN A 177 9.19 -12.93 -3.10
N ALA A 178 10.05 -12.76 -4.11
CA ALA A 178 10.07 -11.58 -4.99
C ALA A 178 8.77 -11.40 -5.78
N ASN A 179 8.01 -12.47 -6.02
CA ASN A 179 6.75 -12.40 -6.75
C ASN A 179 5.64 -11.78 -5.90
N VAL A 180 5.67 -11.99 -4.58
CA VAL A 180 4.58 -11.67 -3.66
C VAL A 180 4.10 -10.21 -3.76
N PRO A 181 4.99 -9.20 -3.77
CA PRO A 181 4.54 -7.81 -3.86
C PRO A 181 3.86 -7.53 -5.22
N GLY A 182 4.38 -8.12 -6.30
CA GLY A 182 3.76 -8.03 -7.62
C GLY A 182 2.37 -8.67 -7.66
N VAL A 183 2.21 -9.84 -7.03
CA VAL A 183 0.91 -10.54 -6.92
C VAL A 183 -0.09 -9.72 -6.10
N VAL A 184 0.30 -9.18 -4.95
CA VAL A 184 -0.58 -8.36 -4.11
C VAL A 184 -1.02 -7.08 -4.84
N ASN A 185 -0.13 -6.44 -5.59
CA ASN A 185 -0.48 -5.27 -6.43
C ASN A 185 -1.46 -5.64 -7.55
N LEU A 186 -1.25 -6.79 -8.20
CA LEU A 186 -2.15 -7.27 -9.24
C LEU A 186 -3.53 -7.64 -8.66
N LEU A 187 -3.60 -8.33 -7.52
CA LEU A 187 -4.85 -8.61 -6.81
C LEU A 187 -5.58 -7.32 -6.41
N THR A 188 -4.84 -6.31 -5.95
CA THR A 188 -5.41 -4.99 -5.67
C THR A 188 -6.04 -4.37 -6.93
N SER A 189 -5.41 -4.55 -8.09
CA SER A 189 -5.94 -4.11 -9.39
C SER A 189 -7.24 -4.85 -9.75
N PHE A 190 -7.30 -6.16 -9.47
CA PHE A 190 -8.54 -6.95 -9.60
C PHE A 190 -9.65 -6.44 -8.68
N PHE A 191 -9.33 -6.12 -7.42
CA PHE A 191 -10.32 -5.62 -6.46
C PHE A 191 -10.85 -4.24 -6.84
N LYS A 192 -10.01 -3.35 -7.40
CA LYS A 192 -10.48 -2.08 -7.98
C LYS A 192 -11.51 -2.27 -9.10
N LYS A 193 -11.41 -3.38 -9.84
CA LYS A 193 -12.33 -3.77 -10.93
C LYS A 193 -13.43 -4.73 -10.47
N TYR A 194 -13.69 -4.86 -9.16
CA TYR A 194 -14.70 -5.79 -8.65
C TYR A 194 -16.09 -5.66 -9.29
N PRO A 195 -16.61 -4.47 -9.69
CA PRO A 195 -17.98 -4.39 -10.21
C PRO A 195 -18.18 -5.23 -11.48
N VAL A 196 -17.12 -5.41 -12.27
CA VAL A 196 -17.13 -6.21 -13.51
C VAL A 196 -16.71 -7.66 -13.23
N LEU A 197 -15.98 -7.90 -12.13
CA LEU A 197 -15.33 -9.18 -11.81
C LEU A 197 -15.91 -9.84 -10.55
N THR A 198 -17.12 -9.46 -10.12
CA THR A 198 -17.72 -9.88 -8.85
C THR A 198 -17.83 -11.41 -8.74
N ASP A 199 -18.32 -12.07 -9.78
CA ASP A 199 -18.48 -13.53 -9.78
C ASP A 199 -17.15 -14.27 -9.67
N LEU A 200 -16.10 -13.75 -10.31
CA LEU A 200 -14.76 -14.32 -10.27
C LEU A 200 -14.18 -14.21 -8.85
N ILE A 201 -14.19 -12.99 -8.29
CA ILE A 201 -13.62 -12.72 -6.97
C ILE A 201 -14.36 -13.53 -5.90
N SER A 202 -15.68 -13.57 -5.95
CA SER A 202 -16.50 -14.31 -4.99
C SER A 202 -16.18 -15.81 -4.98
N LYS A 203 -16.01 -16.41 -6.17
CA LYS A 203 -15.66 -17.84 -6.30
C LYS A 203 -14.29 -18.19 -5.73
N HIS A 204 -13.35 -17.24 -5.75
CA HIS A 204 -11.97 -17.46 -5.32
C HIS A 204 -11.65 -16.79 -3.97
N MET A 205 -12.63 -16.23 -3.27
CA MET A 205 -12.40 -15.47 -2.04
C MET A 205 -11.75 -16.31 -0.94
N GLN A 206 -12.10 -17.60 -0.84
CA GLN A 206 -11.43 -18.53 0.06
C GLN A 206 -9.93 -18.63 -0.25
N GLY A 207 -9.57 -18.79 -1.53
CA GLY A 207 -8.17 -18.85 -1.96
C GLY A 207 -7.40 -17.58 -1.61
N VAL A 208 -8.03 -16.40 -1.75
CA VAL A 208 -7.45 -15.11 -1.34
C VAL A 208 -7.13 -15.11 0.17
N PHE A 209 -8.04 -15.61 1.01
CA PHE A 209 -7.78 -15.69 2.45
C PHE A 209 -6.75 -16.74 2.83
N GLU A 210 -6.66 -17.84 2.10
CA GLU A 210 -5.58 -18.82 2.27
C GLU A 210 -4.21 -18.19 1.92
N ARG A 211 -4.15 -17.34 0.88
CA ARG A 211 -2.92 -16.58 0.55
C ARG A 211 -2.59 -15.54 1.62
N PHE A 212 -3.59 -14.83 2.15
CA PHE A 212 -3.41 -13.96 3.32
C PHE A 212 -2.81 -14.73 4.51
N GLN A 213 -3.38 -15.89 4.84
CA GLN A 213 -2.90 -16.74 5.93
C GLN A 213 -1.46 -17.20 5.68
N TYR A 214 -1.11 -17.57 4.44
CA TYR A 214 0.25 -17.93 4.07
C TYR A 214 1.24 -16.78 4.34
N CYS A 215 0.95 -15.56 3.87
CA CYS A 215 1.81 -14.40 4.10
C CYS A 215 1.92 -14.05 5.60
N LEU A 216 0.82 -14.15 6.34
CA LEU A 216 0.75 -13.81 7.76
C LEU A 216 1.66 -14.70 8.64
N HIS A 217 1.82 -15.99 8.26
CA HIS A 217 2.67 -16.93 9.00
C HIS A 217 4.14 -16.88 8.56
N HIS A 218 4.46 -16.14 7.50
CA HIS A 218 5.80 -16.05 6.95
C HIS A 218 6.43 -14.70 7.30
N ARG A 219 7.46 -14.69 8.16
CA ARG A 219 8.05 -13.47 8.75
C ARG A 219 8.42 -12.38 7.73
N LYS A 220 9.04 -12.75 6.61
CA LYS A 220 9.41 -11.79 5.54
C LYS A 220 8.22 -11.26 4.73
N LEU A 221 7.12 -12.01 4.70
CA LEU A 221 5.92 -11.69 3.89
C LEU A 221 4.78 -11.09 4.72
N GLU A 222 4.94 -11.06 6.04
CA GLU A 222 3.96 -10.54 7.01
C GLU A 222 3.43 -9.14 6.63
N PRO A 223 4.25 -8.17 6.18
CA PRO A 223 3.74 -6.87 5.72
C PRO A 223 2.75 -6.98 4.55
N TYR A 224 3.02 -7.87 3.60
CA TYR A 224 2.17 -8.06 2.42
C TYR A 224 0.83 -8.73 2.76
N ALA A 225 0.74 -9.44 3.88
CA ALA A 225 -0.55 -9.93 4.39
C ALA A 225 -1.47 -8.75 4.73
N PHE A 226 -0.93 -7.72 5.39
CA PHE A 226 -1.69 -6.53 5.74
C PHE A 226 -1.94 -5.63 4.53
N GLU A 227 -1.02 -5.52 3.57
CA GLU A 227 -1.29 -4.84 2.30
C GLU A 227 -2.47 -5.49 1.55
N LEU A 228 -2.47 -6.82 1.45
CA LEU A 228 -3.57 -7.56 0.83
C LEU A 228 -4.89 -7.37 1.59
N LEU A 229 -4.85 -7.42 2.92
CA LEU A 229 -6.03 -7.23 3.76
C LEU A 229 -6.62 -5.82 3.61
N ASN A 230 -5.77 -4.80 3.60
CA ASN A 230 -6.18 -3.42 3.40
C ASN A 230 -6.72 -3.20 1.98
N ALA A 231 -6.19 -3.88 0.97
CA ALA A 231 -6.74 -3.86 -0.38
C ALA A 231 -8.16 -4.47 -0.43
N ILE A 232 -8.39 -5.60 0.27
CA ILE A 232 -9.73 -6.20 0.39
C ILE A 232 -10.69 -5.20 1.04
N PHE A 233 -10.34 -4.66 2.20
CA PHE A 233 -11.20 -3.75 2.95
C PHE A 233 -11.49 -2.44 2.24
N LYS A 234 -10.59 -1.97 1.39
CA LYS A 234 -10.74 -0.70 0.66
C LYS A 234 -11.65 -0.81 -0.56
N TRP A 235 -11.57 -1.94 -1.26
CA TRP A 235 -12.14 -2.06 -2.60
C TRP A 235 -13.32 -3.02 -2.69
N LEU A 236 -13.37 -4.05 -1.84
CA LEU A 236 -14.43 -5.05 -1.89
C LEU A 236 -15.54 -4.71 -0.88
N PRO A 237 -16.83 -4.85 -1.27
CA PRO A 237 -17.92 -4.70 -0.33
C PRO A 237 -17.99 -5.90 0.63
N TYR A 238 -18.36 -5.63 1.89
CA TYR A 238 -18.34 -6.61 2.99
C TYR A 238 -19.06 -7.93 2.67
N ASN A 239 -20.18 -7.86 1.95
CA ASN A 239 -20.99 -9.01 1.59
C ASN A 239 -20.21 -10.09 0.81
N LEU A 240 -19.15 -9.73 0.07
CA LEU A 240 -18.36 -10.71 -0.70
C LEU A 240 -17.48 -11.59 0.19
N TYR A 241 -17.08 -11.11 1.37
CA TYR A 241 -16.18 -11.83 2.26
C TYR A 241 -16.73 -12.03 3.68
N ALA A 242 -17.96 -11.61 3.95
CA ALA A 242 -18.61 -11.73 5.26
C ALA A 242 -18.56 -13.17 5.81
N GLN A 243 -18.78 -14.17 4.95
CA GLN A 243 -18.76 -15.59 5.34
C GLN A 243 -17.39 -16.08 5.84
N HIS A 244 -16.30 -15.42 5.43
CA HIS A 244 -14.94 -15.77 5.81
C HIS A 244 -14.39 -14.87 6.93
N PHE A 245 -15.09 -13.78 7.25
CA PHE A 245 -14.58 -12.73 8.13
C PHE A 245 -14.35 -13.22 9.57
N GLN A 246 -15.22 -14.09 10.10
CA GLN A 246 -15.01 -14.69 11.41
C GLN A 246 -13.73 -15.54 11.44
N THR A 247 -13.53 -16.38 10.43
CA THR A 247 -12.31 -17.20 10.29
C THR A 247 -11.07 -16.33 10.18
N LEU A 248 -11.13 -15.24 9.40
CA LEU A 248 -10.06 -14.27 9.30
C LEU A 248 -9.67 -13.69 10.67
N LEU A 249 -10.66 -13.25 11.46
CA LEU A 249 -10.38 -12.71 12.80
C LEU A 249 -9.75 -13.78 13.70
N THR A 250 -10.28 -15.01 13.70
CA THR A 250 -9.70 -16.12 14.48
C THR A 250 -8.24 -16.37 14.11
N VAL A 251 -7.91 -16.38 12.82
CA VAL A 251 -6.52 -16.57 12.33
C VAL A 251 -5.62 -15.41 12.79
N LEU A 252 -6.07 -14.16 12.63
CA LEU A 252 -5.31 -12.98 13.03
C LEU A 252 -5.06 -12.96 14.54
N LEU A 253 -6.09 -13.23 15.34
CA LEU A 253 -5.99 -13.28 16.80
C LEU A 253 -5.09 -14.40 17.29
N SER A 254 -5.16 -15.57 16.66
CA SER A 254 -4.27 -16.69 16.98
C SER A 254 -2.81 -16.30 16.72
N ARG A 255 -2.53 -15.66 15.58
CA ARG A 255 -1.20 -15.16 15.25
C ARG A 255 -0.71 -14.13 16.27
N LEU A 256 -1.52 -13.13 16.60
CA LEU A 256 -1.21 -12.11 17.61
C LEU A 256 -0.93 -12.74 18.98
N HIS A 257 -1.67 -13.79 19.35
CA HIS A 257 -1.44 -14.51 20.60
C HIS A 257 -0.12 -15.29 20.60
N THR A 258 0.27 -15.89 19.47
CA THR A 258 1.56 -16.60 19.38
C THR A 258 2.76 -15.66 19.32
N ALA A 259 2.61 -14.49 18.70
CA ALA A 259 3.68 -13.53 18.43
C ALA A 259 3.57 -12.26 19.30
N LYS A 260 3.25 -12.42 20.59
CA LYS A 260 3.06 -11.28 21.54
C LYS A 260 4.27 -10.36 21.67
N SER A 261 5.47 -10.86 21.37
CA SER A 261 6.72 -10.10 21.39
C SER A 261 6.98 -9.29 20.12
N ASN A 262 6.13 -9.40 19.08
CA ASN A 262 6.28 -8.64 17.84
C ASN A 262 5.37 -7.38 17.86
N PRO A 263 5.90 -6.21 18.23
CA PRO A 263 5.12 -4.98 18.25
C PRO A 263 4.68 -4.52 16.86
N ARG A 264 5.46 -4.82 15.81
CA ARG A 264 5.15 -4.45 14.42
C ARG A 264 3.89 -5.18 13.93
N LEU A 265 3.80 -6.49 14.17
CA LEU A 265 2.60 -7.29 13.85
C LEU A 265 1.35 -6.72 14.53
N SER A 266 1.46 -6.40 15.82
CA SER A 266 0.33 -5.85 16.58
C SER A 266 -0.08 -4.49 16.01
N ARG A 267 0.90 -3.63 15.70
CA ARG A 267 0.66 -2.34 15.07
C ARG A 267 -0.07 -2.47 13.73
N ASP A 268 0.45 -3.27 12.81
CA ASP A 268 -0.09 -3.40 11.45
C ASP A 268 -1.48 -4.06 11.44
N ALA A 269 -1.72 -5.00 12.37
CA ALA A 269 -3.04 -5.58 12.60
C ALA A 269 -4.06 -4.54 13.10
N ILE A 270 -3.69 -3.72 14.09
CA ILE A 270 -4.57 -2.68 14.62
C ILE A 270 -4.82 -1.58 13.60
N ILE A 271 -3.84 -1.19 12.77
CA ILE A 271 -4.06 -0.27 11.65
C ILE A 271 -5.10 -0.85 10.69
N SER A 272 -4.96 -2.11 10.30
CA SER A 272 -5.86 -2.76 9.33
C SER A 272 -7.29 -2.91 9.86
N LEU A 273 -7.44 -3.27 11.15
CA LEU A 273 -8.75 -3.35 11.81
C LEU A 273 -9.37 -1.96 12.06
N SER A 274 -8.54 -0.95 12.35
CA SER A 274 -8.98 0.45 12.46
C SER A 274 -9.48 0.95 11.11
N PHE A 275 -8.77 0.64 10.02
CA PHE A 275 -9.16 0.97 8.67
C PHE A 275 -10.50 0.32 8.30
N PHE A 276 -10.68 -0.97 8.56
CA PHE A 276 -11.96 -1.67 8.38
C PHE A 276 -13.10 -0.96 9.13
N THR A 277 -12.87 -0.61 10.39
CA THR A 277 -13.87 0.06 11.24
C THR A 277 -14.26 1.43 10.69
N CYS A 278 -13.31 2.19 10.13
CA CYS A 278 -13.58 3.49 9.54
C CYS A 278 -14.34 3.37 8.21
N HIS A 279 -14.06 2.36 7.40
CA HIS A 279 -14.62 2.21 6.06
C HIS A 279 -16.06 1.69 6.05
N HIS A 280 -16.46 0.91 7.05
CA HIS A 280 -17.82 0.35 7.15
C HIS A 280 -18.72 1.26 8.00
N GLU A 281 -20.00 1.38 7.66
CA GLU A 281 -20.97 2.19 8.44
C GLU A 281 -21.28 1.55 9.81
N GLU A 282 -21.37 0.23 9.87
CA GLU A 282 -21.58 -0.51 11.11
C GLU A 282 -20.25 -0.93 11.74
N VAL A 283 -20.16 -0.84 13.06
CA VAL A 283 -19.00 -1.33 13.83
C VAL A 283 -19.14 -2.83 14.06
N ILE A 284 -18.67 -3.61 13.08
CA ILE A 284 -18.89 -5.07 13.01
C ILE A 284 -17.92 -5.86 13.91
N ILE A 285 -16.69 -5.39 14.12
CA ILE A 285 -15.62 -6.15 14.80
C ILE A 285 -16.05 -6.66 16.19
N PRO A 286 -16.55 -5.83 17.13
CA PRO A 286 -16.97 -6.29 18.46
C PRO A 286 -17.98 -7.44 18.41
N LYS A 287 -19.01 -7.31 17.57
CA LYS A 287 -20.02 -8.36 17.38
C LYS A 287 -19.42 -9.67 16.89
N MET A 288 -18.39 -9.62 16.04
CA MET A 288 -17.71 -10.83 15.55
C MET A 288 -16.75 -11.42 16.58
N LEU A 289 -16.09 -10.59 17.39
CA LEU A 289 -15.25 -11.07 18.49
C LEU A 289 -16.09 -11.80 19.53
N ASP A 290 -17.24 -11.26 19.92
CA ASP A 290 -18.13 -11.92 20.89
C ASP A 290 -18.76 -13.22 20.34
N LYS A 291 -18.94 -13.33 19.01
CA LYS A 291 -19.31 -14.61 18.37
C LYS A 291 -18.19 -15.66 18.45
N ILE A 292 -16.92 -15.26 18.48
CA ILE A 292 -15.79 -16.18 18.64
C ILE A 292 -15.72 -16.63 20.10
N GLN A 293 -15.75 -15.68 21.04
CA GLN A 293 -15.76 -15.96 22.47
C GLN A 293 -16.36 -14.76 23.23
N SER A 294 -17.32 -15.02 24.12
CA SER A 294 -17.93 -13.97 24.95
C SER A 294 -16.87 -13.22 25.78
N GLY A 295 -16.90 -11.89 25.74
CA GLY A 295 -15.96 -11.03 26.48
C GLY A 295 -14.60 -10.85 25.79
N LEU A 296 -14.42 -11.43 24.61
CA LEU A 296 -13.20 -11.26 23.81
C LEU A 296 -13.00 -9.82 23.38
N THR A 297 -14.08 -9.07 23.11
CA THR A 297 -14.02 -7.64 22.77
C THR A 297 -13.25 -6.84 23.82
N THR A 298 -13.63 -6.96 25.10
CA THR A 298 -12.99 -6.25 26.21
C THR A 298 -11.52 -6.64 26.34
N ASN A 299 -11.22 -7.95 26.33
CA ASN A 299 -9.85 -8.44 26.48
C ASN A 299 -8.94 -8.00 25.32
N PHE A 300 -9.45 -8.08 24.09
CA PHE A 300 -8.70 -7.68 22.90
C PHE A 300 -8.41 -6.18 22.89
N LEU A 301 -9.40 -5.34 23.24
CA LEU A 301 -9.20 -3.90 23.30
C LEU A 301 -8.17 -3.53 24.38
N THR A 302 -8.31 -4.06 25.59
CA THR A 302 -7.42 -3.73 26.72
C THR A 302 -5.99 -4.22 26.51
N HIS A 303 -5.80 -5.44 26.02
CA HIS A 303 -4.48 -6.08 26.02
C HIS A 303 -3.75 -6.04 24.68
N VAL A 304 -4.44 -5.77 23.57
CA VAL A 304 -3.82 -5.75 22.23
C VAL A 304 -4.04 -4.41 21.53
N TRP A 305 -5.29 -3.96 21.41
CA TRP A 305 -5.59 -2.74 20.64
C TRP A 305 -4.99 -1.48 21.27
N LEU A 306 -5.30 -1.22 22.54
CA LEU A 306 -4.87 0.01 23.21
C LEU A 306 -3.34 0.09 23.36
N PRO A 307 -2.62 -0.99 23.76
CA PRO A 307 -1.16 -0.96 23.80
C PRO A 307 -0.51 -0.70 22.44
N ALA A 308 -0.97 -1.35 21.37
CA ALA A 308 -0.43 -1.14 20.02
C ALA A 308 -0.76 0.25 19.47
N ALA A 309 -1.94 0.80 19.82
CA ALA A 309 -2.30 2.16 19.45
C ALA A 309 -1.33 3.20 20.05
N LYS A 310 -0.83 2.99 21.28
CA LYS A 310 0.14 3.92 21.89
C LYS A 310 1.49 3.96 21.19
N THR A 311 1.88 2.90 20.47
CA THR A 311 3.17 2.82 19.76
C THR A 311 3.14 3.48 18.37
N MET A 312 2.01 4.03 17.94
CA MET A 312 1.86 4.66 16.62
C MET A 312 2.66 5.97 16.55
N SER A 313 3.53 6.10 15.56
CA SER A 313 4.33 7.32 15.32
C SER A 313 3.81 8.15 14.14
N ASP A 314 3.49 7.50 13.01
CA ASP A 314 3.06 8.17 11.78
C ASP A 314 1.68 8.84 11.93
N PHE A 315 1.52 10.01 11.33
CA PHE A 315 0.29 10.80 11.36
C PHE A 315 -0.87 10.06 10.70
N ALA A 316 -0.64 9.37 9.58
CA ALA A 316 -1.67 8.60 8.89
C ALA A 316 -2.22 7.46 9.76
N ASP A 317 -1.32 6.74 10.44
CA ASP A 317 -1.67 5.63 11.34
C ASP A 317 -2.40 6.13 12.60
N LYS A 318 -1.94 7.23 13.19
CA LYS A 318 -2.62 7.90 14.30
C LYS A 318 -4.04 8.32 13.90
N LYS A 319 -4.19 8.94 12.72
CA LYS A 319 -5.48 9.40 12.21
C LYS A 319 -6.48 8.24 12.12
N VAL A 320 -6.14 7.15 11.42
CA VAL A 320 -7.07 6.02 11.25
C VAL A 320 -7.41 5.35 12.58
N THR A 321 -6.43 5.23 13.49
CA THR A 321 -6.63 4.60 14.79
C THR A 321 -7.52 5.43 15.71
N VAL A 322 -7.35 6.76 15.73
CA VAL A 322 -8.20 7.68 16.52
C VAL A 322 -9.66 7.64 16.05
N LEU A 323 -9.87 7.67 14.72
CA LEU A 323 -11.21 7.63 14.15
C LEU A 323 -11.90 6.30 14.49
N ALA A 324 -11.20 5.18 14.36
CA ALA A 324 -11.73 3.86 14.72
C ALA A 324 -12.05 3.74 16.20
N LEU A 325 -11.13 4.15 17.10
CA LEU A 325 -11.35 4.12 18.55
C LEU A 325 -12.54 4.98 18.96
N SER A 326 -12.72 6.14 18.33
CA SER A 326 -13.85 7.04 18.62
C SER A 326 -15.19 6.38 18.28
N ARG A 327 -15.25 5.60 17.19
CA ARG A 327 -16.44 4.81 16.82
C ARG A 327 -16.64 3.60 17.73
N LEU A 328 -15.56 2.94 18.14
CA LEU A 328 -15.60 1.83 19.10
C LEU A 328 -16.11 2.26 20.47
N CYS A 329 -15.88 3.50 20.89
CA CYS A 329 -16.42 4.03 22.16
C CYS A 329 -17.95 4.04 22.19
N SER A 330 -18.61 4.19 21.04
CA SER A 330 -20.07 4.20 20.91
C SER A 330 -20.72 2.82 20.95
N VAL A 331 -19.92 1.75 20.95
CA VAL A 331 -20.40 0.37 20.97
C VAL A 331 -20.88 0.00 22.39
N PRO A 332 -22.05 -0.66 22.58
CA PRO A 332 -22.62 -0.95 23.89
C PRO A 332 -21.67 -1.66 24.86
N GLU A 333 -20.88 -2.61 24.36
CA GLU A 333 -19.89 -3.39 25.11
C GLU A 333 -18.76 -2.52 25.68
N VAL A 334 -18.42 -1.42 25.00
CA VAL A 334 -17.42 -0.44 25.45
C VAL A 334 -18.07 0.63 26.31
N ALA A 335 -19.21 1.16 25.88
CA ALA A 335 -19.93 2.23 26.57
C ALA A 335 -20.45 1.82 27.96
N SER A 336 -20.80 0.55 28.15
CA SER A 336 -21.24 0.00 29.44
C SER A 336 -20.09 -0.28 30.43
N ASN A 337 -18.85 -0.39 29.93
CA ASN A 337 -17.66 -0.62 30.75
C ASN A 337 -16.90 0.70 30.97
N ALA A 338 -17.16 1.36 32.11
CA ALA A 338 -16.58 2.67 32.42
C ALA A 338 -15.03 2.67 32.44
N GLU A 339 -14.39 1.58 32.86
CA GLU A 339 -12.93 1.47 32.92
C GLU A 339 -12.31 1.33 31.52
N LEU A 340 -12.92 0.51 30.67
CA LEU A 340 -12.50 0.36 29.28
C LEU A 340 -12.73 1.67 28.50
N LEU A 341 -13.89 2.30 28.66
CA LEU A 341 -14.20 3.59 28.03
C LEU A 341 -13.19 4.65 28.42
N LYS A 342 -12.85 4.77 29.72
CA LYS A 342 -11.81 5.68 30.21
C LYS A 342 -10.46 5.39 29.54
N SER A 343 -10.07 4.13 29.43
CA SER A 343 -8.81 3.73 28.79
C SER A 343 -8.77 4.09 27.31
N CYS A 344 -9.87 3.89 26.58
CA CYS A 344 -10.01 4.33 25.18
C CYS A 344 -9.86 5.85 25.05
N LEU A 345 -10.53 6.64 25.91
CA LEU A 345 -10.48 8.10 25.88
C LEU A 345 -9.07 8.65 26.16
N VAL A 346 -8.34 8.05 27.10
CA VAL A 346 -6.93 8.40 27.36
C VAL A 346 -6.07 8.20 26.13
N VAL A 347 -6.21 7.04 25.46
CA VAL A 347 -5.44 6.75 24.23
C VAL A 347 -5.83 7.69 23.09
N ILE A 348 -7.12 8.00 22.93
CA ILE A 348 -7.57 9.00 21.94
C ILE A 348 -6.90 10.36 22.21
N GLY A 349 -6.91 10.82 23.47
CA GLY A 349 -6.27 12.09 23.84
C GLY A 349 -4.75 12.10 23.58
N SER A 350 -4.06 11.00 23.92
CA SER A 350 -2.63 10.83 23.65
C SER A 350 -2.31 10.85 22.14
N LEU A 351 -3.06 10.11 21.34
CA LEU A 351 -2.91 10.07 19.88
C LEU A 351 -3.18 11.42 19.20
N MET A 352 -4.08 12.23 19.77
CA MET A 352 -4.38 13.59 19.30
C MET A 352 -3.35 14.63 19.79
N GLY A 353 -2.36 14.23 20.59
CA GLY A 353 -1.34 15.12 21.13
C GLY A 353 -1.84 16.04 22.26
N LEU A 354 -2.98 15.72 22.88
CA LEU A 354 -3.66 16.58 23.86
C LEU A 354 -3.07 16.53 25.28
N GLY A 355 -1.81 16.14 25.45
CA GLY A 355 -1.18 15.98 26.78
C GLY A 355 0.32 16.25 26.86
N MET A 356 0.95 16.74 25.78
CA MET A 356 2.39 16.98 25.71
C MET A 356 2.68 18.48 25.68
N GLU A 357 3.07 19.06 26.83
CA GLU A 357 3.84 20.31 26.82
C GLU A 357 5.25 19.99 26.32
N ASN A 358 5.61 20.53 25.14
CA ASN A 358 6.96 20.68 24.58
C ASN A 358 7.98 19.58 24.95
N GLY A 359 7.92 18.44 24.28
CA GLY A 359 9.06 17.54 24.11
C GLY A 359 9.60 17.67 22.69
N THR A 360 10.82 18.17 22.56
CA THR A 360 11.60 18.22 21.31
C THR A 360 11.57 16.86 20.60
N ILE A 361 11.05 16.85 19.38
CA ILE A 361 11.12 15.69 18.49
C ILE A 361 12.54 15.69 17.92
N ASP A 362 13.43 14.92 18.53
CA ASP A 362 14.64 14.50 17.84
C ASP A 362 14.20 13.57 16.71
N HIS A 363 14.42 14.02 15.47
CA HIS A 363 14.32 13.17 14.30
C HIS A 363 15.50 12.18 14.34
N GLU A 364 15.33 11.08 15.05
CA GLU A 364 16.12 9.88 14.76
C GLU A 364 15.62 9.35 13.42
N THR A 365 16.45 9.51 12.41
CA THR A 365 16.37 8.77 11.16
C THR A 365 16.44 7.29 11.48
N ASP A 366 15.35 6.56 11.19
CA ASP A 366 15.34 5.10 11.22
C ASP A 366 16.46 4.57 10.31
N GLU A 367 17.60 4.23 10.91
CA GLU A 367 18.58 3.34 10.28
C GLU A 367 17.93 1.95 10.25
N GLU A 368 17.95 1.34 9.07
CA GLU A 368 17.47 -0.02 8.83
C GLU A 368 18.15 -0.97 9.82
N GLU A 369 17.43 -1.39 10.88
CA GLU A 369 17.91 -2.41 11.81
C GLU A 369 18.18 -3.70 11.05
N GLU A 370 19.47 -3.96 10.85
CA GLU A 370 20.05 -5.21 10.37
C GLU A 370 19.58 -6.35 11.30
N LEU A 371 18.71 -7.22 10.77
CA LEU A 371 18.12 -8.33 11.50
C LEU A 371 19.21 -9.34 11.91
N GLY A 372 19.65 -9.26 13.16
CA GLY A 372 20.43 -10.33 13.80
C GLY A 372 19.64 -11.65 13.90
N PRO A 373 20.33 -12.80 13.94
CA PRO A 373 19.69 -14.10 13.78
C PRO A 373 18.94 -14.48 15.06
N VAL A 374 17.63 -14.68 14.93
CA VAL A 374 16.84 -15.43 15.91
C VAL A 374 16.41 -16.70 15.20
N ALA A 375 17.12 -17.79 15.50
CA ALA A 375 16.84 -19.12 15.01
C ALA A 375 15.58 -19.66 15.71
N ASP A 376 14.52 -19.87 14.94
CA ASP A 376 13.66 -21.07 15.00
C ASP A 376 12.47 -20.89 14.04
N GLY A 377 12.60 -21.53 12.88
CA GLY A 377 11.61 -21.65 11.80
C GLY A 377 12.23 -22.53 10.72
N PRO A 378 11.46 -23.36 10.00
CA PRO A 378 12.03 -24.40 9.15
C PRO A 378 12.93 -23.79 8.08
N ASP A 379 14.18 -24.21 8.15
CA ASP A 379 15.28 -23.97 7.24
C ASP A 379 14.83 -24.04 5.78
N THR A 380 14.57 -22.88 5.17
CA THR A 380 14.65 -22.74 3.72
C THR A 380 16.05 -22.24 3.45
N GLY A 381 16.88 -23.15 2.93
CA GLY A 381 18.29 -22.94 2.65
C GLY A 381 18.56 -21.64 1.92
N ILE A 382 19.80 -21.18 2.06
CA ILE A 382 20.37 -20.00 1.42
C ILE A 382 20.40 -20.25 -0.10
N GLU A 383 19.25 -20.12 -0.75
CA GLU A 383 19.13 -19.96 -2.20
C GLU A 383 19.36 -18.49 -2.52
N PHE A 384 20.07 -18.21 -3.63
CA PHE A 384 20.26 -16.85 -4.14
C PHE A 384 18.89 -16.23 -4.43
N GLU A 385 18.36 -15.48 -3.46
CA GLU A 385 17.01 -14.93 -3.49
C GLU A 385 16.97 -13.71 -4.43
N VAL A 386 16.13 -13.77 -5.46
CA VAL A 386 15.92 -12.65 -6.40
C VAL A 386 15.28 -11.49 -5.64
N ALA A 387 15.83 -10.28 -5.75
CA ALA A 387 15.27 -9.10 -5.09
C ALA A 387 14.07 -8.53 -5.87
N TYR A 388 12.99 -8.15 -5.16
CA TYR A 388 11.86 -7.46 -5.78
C TYR A 388 12.26 -6.06 -6.24
N ALA A 389 12.06 -5.77 -7.52
CA ALA A 389 12.30 -4.47 -8.10
C ALA A 389 10.97 -3.78 -8.45
N ARG A 390 10.66 -2.71 -7.70
CA ARG A 390 9.43 -1.94 -7.87
C ARG A 390 9.52 -1.00 -9.07
N LEU A 391 8.50 -1.00 -9.92
CA LEU A 391 8.37 -0.10 -11.05
C LEU A 391 7.70 1.22 -10.61
N HIS A 392 8.42 2.32 -10.70
CA HIS A 392 7.95 3.62 -10.21
C HIS A 392 6.69 4.10 -10.93
N SER A 393 6.58 3.78 -12.21
CA SER A 393 5.44 4.15 -13.05
C SER A 393 4.12 3.50 -12.63
N THR A 394 4.18 2.39 -11.89
CA THR A 394 3.02 1.60 -11.48
C THR A 394 2.49 1.95 -10.08
N ASP A 395 3.17 2.81 -9.33
CA ASP A 395 2.81 3.13 -7.94
C ASP A 395 1.70 4.19 -7.85
N TYR A 396 0.69 3.92 -7.02
CA TYR A 396 -0.45 4.80 -6.73
C TYR A 396 -0.83 4.81 -5.23
N THR A 397 0.06 4.41 -4.33
CA THR A 397 -0.29 4.28 -2.91
C THR A 397 -0.24 5.64 -2.19
N SER A 398 -1.42 6.26 -2.00
CA SER A 398 -1.60 7.29 -0.99
C SER A 398 -1.42 6.68 0.40
N LYS A 399 -0.52 7.25 1.21
CA LYS A 399 -0.34 6.85 2.62
C LYS A 399 -1.58 7.12 3.48
N ASP A 400 -2.42 8.09 3.11
CA ASP A 400 -3.66 8.35 3.84
C ASP A 400 -4.72 7.29 3.50
N MET A 401 -5.05 6.47 4.49
CA MET A 401 -6.07 5.42 4.40
C MET A 401 -7.50 5.98 4.44
N VAL A 402 -7.71 7.15 5.05
CA VAL A 402 -9.05 7.76 5.21
C VAL A 402 -9.03 9.22 4.72
N PRO A 403 -8.82 9.45 3.41
CA PRO A 403 -8.69 10.81 2.85
C PRO A 403 -9.99 11.62 2.92
N GLU A 404 -11.14 10.96 3.07
CA GLU A 404 -12.46 11.58 3.16
C GLU A 404 -12.60 12.45 4.42
N VAL A 405 -11.96 12.06 5.52
CA VAL A 405 -11.99 12.81 6.79
C VAL A 405 -10.88 13.85 6.79
N LYS A 406 -11.23 15.09 6.49
CA LYS A 406 -10.31 16.24 6.52
C LYS A 406 -10.13 16.83 7.93
N ASP A 407 -11.19 16.82 8.73
CA ASP A 407 -11.19 17.33 10.10
C ASP A 407 -11.38 16.17 11.11
N VAL A 408 -10.25 15.71 11.65
CA VAL A 408 -10.21 14.64 12.65
C VAL A 408 -10.88 15.09 13.95
N LEU A 409 -10.72 16.35 14.35
CA LEU A 409 -11.28 16.88 15.59
C LEU A 409 -12.80 16.92 15.53
N ALA A 410 -13.38 17.45 14.45
CA ALA A 410 -14.83 17.49 14.28
C ALA A 410 -15.46 16.09 14.26
N TYR A 411 -14.79 15.13 13.61
CA TYR A 411 -15.27 13.74 13.55
C TYR A 411 -15.29 13.08 14.94
N VAL A 412 -14.17 13.19 15.67
CA VAL A 412 -14.05 12.65 17.04
C VAL A 412 -15.11 13.29 17.96
N LYS A 413 -15.32 14.60 17.87
CA LYS A 413 -16.37 15.29 18.64
C LYS A 413 -17.76 14.71 18.34
N THR A 414 -18.08 14.47 17.07
CA THR A 414 -19.38 13.93 16.64
C THR A 414 -19.62 12.54 17.24
N CYS A 415 -18.62 11.67 17.23
CA CYS A 415 -18.74 10.32 17.82
C CYS A 415 -18.83 10.34 19.35
N LEU A 416 -18.09 11.24 20.01
CA LEU A 416 -17.99 11.30 21.47
C LEU A 416 -19.07 12.18 22.14
N LEU A 417 -19.81 12.99 21.38
CA LEU A 417 -20.90 13.85 21.88
C LEU A 417 -21.95 13.06 22.68
N ASN A 418 -22.25 11.82 22.28
CA ASN A 418 -23.18 10.94 22.99
C ASN A 418 -22.68 10.49 24.38
N HIS A 419 -21.38 10.64 24.65
CA HIS A 419 -20.74 10.27 25.93
C HIS A 419 -20.29 11.49 26.73
N LYS A 420 -20.67 12.71 26.34
CA LYS A 420 -20.26 13.97 26.98
C LYS A 420 -20.43 13.96 28.50
N GLY A 421 -21.58 13.48 29.01
CA GLY A 421 -21.84 13.41 30.45
C GLY A 421 -20.91 12.46 31.22
N LEU A 422 -20.53 11.33 30.62
CA LEU A 422 -19.57 10.39 31.21
C LEU A 422 -18.14 10.94 31.15
N ILE A 423 -17.78 11.63 30.06
CA ILE A 423 -16.48 12.28 29.90
C ILE A 423 -16.31 13.41 30.93
N GLU A 424 -17.36 14.20 31.16
CA GLU A 424 -17.38 15.26 32.18
C GLU A 424 -17.33 14.69 33.61
N GLN A 425 -18.05 13.60 33.90
CA GLN A 425 -17.99 12.91 35.20
C GLN A 425 -16.62 12.27 35.47
N ILE A 426 -16.02 11.64 34.46
CA ILE A 426 -14.69 11.03 34.58
C ILE A 426 -13.63 12.13 34.75
N ALA A 427 -13.74 13.26 34.04
CA ALA A 427 -12.86 14.41 34.22
C ALA A 427 -13.01 15.08 35.59
N ALA A 428 -14.24 15.13 36.14
CA ALA A 428 -14.53 15.69 37.46
C ALA A 428 -14.13 14.78 38.64
N SER A 429 -14.10 13.46 38.43
CA SER A 429 -13.72 12.47 39.45
C SER A 429 -12.21 12.31 39.66
N GLN A 430 -11.38 13.03 38.89
CA GLN A 430 -9.92 13.03 39.10
C GLN A 430 -9.53 14.05 40.18
N PRO A 431 -8.85 13.63 41.27
CA PRO A 431 -8.35 14.57 42.27
C PRO A 431 -7.28 15.48 41.64
N GLN A 432 -7.36 16.79 41.96
CA GLN A 432 -6.28 17.74 41.70
C GLN A 432 -5.04 17.33 42.52
N VAL A 433 -4.21 16.44 41.99
CA VAL A 433 -2.88 16.14 42.51
C VAL A 433 -1.86 16.79 41.59
N PRO A 434 -0.81 17.46 42.13
CA PRO A 434 0.19 18.09 41.28
C PRO A 434 0.98 17.00 40.54
N ALA A 435 1.00 17.11 39.22
CA ALA A 435 1.75 16.31 38.25
C ALA A 435 1.47 14.79 38.24
N PRO A 436 0.53 14.30 37.42
CA PRO A 436 0.51 12.90 37.03
C PRO A 436 1.36 12.68 35.77
N THR A 437 1.97 11.51 35.68
CA THR A 437 2.70 11.00 34.52
C THR A 437 1.91 11.17 33.21
N GLY A 438 2.61 11.51 32.12
CA GLY A 438 2.10 12.15 30.89
C GLY A 438 0.92 11.50 30.13
N ASP A 439 0.42 10.34 30.55
CA ASP A 439 -0.78 9.72 29.98
C ASP A 439 -2.09 10.27 30.60
N GLN A 440 -2.09 10.76 31.85
CA GLN A 440 -3.33 11.16 32.54
C GLN A 440 -3.79 12.59 32.23
N SER A 441 -2.93 13.42 31.62
CA SER A 441 -3.20 14.84 31.32
C SER A 441 -4.18 15.06 30.17
N ALA A 442 -4.41 14.06 29.31
CA ALA A 442 -5.12 14.24 28.04
C ALA A 442 -6.65 14.29 28.15
N LEU A 443 -7.24 13.88 29.28
CA LEU A 443 -8.70 13.84 29.47
C LEU A 443 -9.31 15.24 29.71
N GLN A 444 -8.63 16.12 30.43
CA GLN A 444 -9.10 17.49 30.67
C GLN A 444 -9.16 18.34 29.39
N PRO A 445 -8.13 18.33 28.52
CA PRO A 445 -8.17 19.00 27.23
C PRO A 445 -9.23 18.41 26.27
N LEU A 446 -9.45 17.09 26.30
CA LEU A 446 -10.49 16.45 25.49
C LEU A 446 -11.91 16.83 25.97
N ALA A 447 -12.14 16.93 27.28
CA ALA A 447 -13.39 17.47 27.84
C ALA A 447 -13.61 18.95 27.46
N ARG A 448 -12.57 19.79 27.47
CA ARG A 448 -12.65 21.19 27.00
C ARG A 448 -12.93 21.31 25.51
N LEU A 449 -12.48 20.36 24.69
CA LEU A 449 -12.79 20.32 23.26
C LEU A 449 -14.25 19.95 22.97
N LEU A 450 -14.94 19.26 23.89
CA LEU A 450 -16.36 18.88 23.76
C LEU A 450 -17.34 19.91 24.33
N GLN A 451 -16.83 20.98 24.94
CA GLN A 451 -17.57 22.21 25.25
C GLN A 451 -17.66 23.09 24.00
#